data_AF-A0A2V9CCD5-F1
#
_entry.id   AF-A0A2V9CCD5-F1
#
_cell.length_a   1.000
_cell.length_b   1.000
_cell.length_c   1.000
_cell.angle_alpha   90.00
_cell.angle_beta   90.00
_cell.angle_gamma   90.00
#
_symmetry.space_group_name_H-M   'P 1'
#
loop_
_entity.id
_entity.type
_entity.pdbx_description
1 polymer ?
#
loop_
_entity_poly.entity_id
_entity_poly.type
_entity_poly.pdbx_seq_one_letter_code
_entity_poly.pdbx_strand_id
1 'polypeptide(L)'
;MLRTPAQRACYLFAARTVLRSDGHLQVVSGFLALGLVASATVLSSAPSLHSLITSNALSLEFLSVPFILSYCLIMGMRLAFEIPADLQGNWIFRFWLDRERHEARPIARRVLLLFSLSWLAPACFLATLALGGWTIALLHTAILIVCTVVLVEVSLLKFRKVPFTCPYPSFKSHSGLIAVAYVFGYVFFTIYLPQMENWSLSDPWRLVWFAPLLGMVLSGIHFYRKQMLDMDKELVFEDVSASGFD
;
A
#
# COMPACT_ATOMS: atom_id res chain seq x y z
N MET A 1 13.89 7.80 -9.85
CA MET A 1 14.17 9.15 -10.38
C MET A 1 12.89 9.77 -10.94
N LEU A 2 12.43 10.88 -10.34
CA LEU A 2 11.32 11.71 -10.84
C LEU A 2 11.80 12.44 -12.10
N ARG A 3 11.28 12.07 -13.27
CA ARG A 3 11.82 12.48 -14.58
C ARG A 3 11.43 13.91 -14.98
N THR A 4 10.37 14.46 -14.41
CA THR A 4 9.84 15.79 -14.78
C THR A 4 9.59 16.68 -13.54
N PRO A 5 9.78 18.00 -13.65
CA PRO A 5 9.49 18.95 -12.56
C PRO A 5 8.01 18.93 -12.15
N ALA A 6 7.10 18.67 -13.09
CA ALA A 6 5.66 18.51 -12.83
C ALA A 6 5.37 17.35 -11.85
N GLN A 7 6.04 16.21 -12.00
CA GLN A 7 5.89 15.07 -11.07
C GLN A 7 6.36 15.42 -9.65
N ARG A 8 7.40 16.25 -9.51
CA ARG A 8 7.89 16.70 -8.20
C ARG A 8 6.90 17.65 -7.54
N ALA A 9 6.35 18.59 -8.30
CA ALA A 9 5.35 19.52 -7.81
C ALA A 9 4.07 18.80 -7.36
N CYS A 10 3.58 17.86 -8.17
CA CYS A 10 2.40 17.05 -7.85
C CYS A 10 2.63 16.16 -6.62
N TYR A 11 3.83 15.59 -6.47
CA TYR A 11 4.22 14.83 -5.28
C TYR A 11 4.24 15.71 -4.02
N LEU A 12 4.90 16.87 -4.08
CA LEU A 12 4.99 17.79 -2.95
C LEU A 12 3.62 18.34 -2.57
N PHE A 13 2.76 18.59 -3.56
CA PHE A 13 1.37 18.95 -3.32
C PHE A 13 0.64 17.81 -2.61
N ALA A 14 0.63 16.60 -3.14
CA ALA A 14 -0.07 15.46 -2.53
C ALA A 14 0.42 15.18 -1.09
N ALA A 15 1.74 15.20 -0.88
CA ALA A 15 2.33 15.04 0.45
C ALA A 15 1.90 16.16 1.41
N ARG A 16 1.92 17.42 0.95
CA ARG A 16 1.45 18.55 1.77
C ARG A 16 -0.05 18.52 2.02
N THR A 17 -0.86 18.08 1.07
CA THR A 17 -2.32 17.98 1.22
C THR A 17 -2.69 16.93 2.26
N VAL A 18 -2.04 15.77 2.23
CA VAL A 18 -2.23 14.72 3.25
C VAL A 18 -1.79 15.21 4.64
N LEU A 19 -0.69 15.95 4.73
CA LEU A 19 -0.16 16.44 6.00
C LEU A 19 -0.88 17.68 6.54
N ARG A 20 -1.60 18.43 5.70
CA ARG A 20 -2.23 19.71 6.06
C ARG A 20 -3.74 19.63 6.23
N SER A 21 -4.40 18.64 5.62
CA SER A 21 -5.85 18.48 5.76
C SER A 21 -6.20 17.57 6.93
N ASP A 22 -6.91 18.13 7.91
CA ASP A 22 -7.33 17.40 9.11
C ASP A 22 -8.17 16.16 8.78
N GLY A 23 -9.04 16.23 7.77
CA GLY A 23 -9.88 15.10 7.37
C GLY A 23 -9.09 13.91 6.78
N HIS A 24 -8.11 14.18 5.92
CA HIS A 24 -7.25 13.13 5.38
C HIS A 24 -6.35 12.53 6.45
N LEU A 25 -5.78 13.38 7.31
CA LEU A 25 -4.94 12.94 8.41
C LEU A 25 -5.72 12.09 9.42
N GLN A 26 -6.97 12.43 9.72
CA GLN A 26 -7.85 11.65 10.60
C GLN A 26 -8.14 10.24 10.04
N VAL A 27 -8.38 10.12 8.74
CA VAL A 27 -8.61 8.80 8.11
C VAL A 27 -7.34 7.97 8.17
N VAL A 28 -6.20 8.54 7.75
CA VAL A 28 -4.92 7.83 7.77
C VAL A 28 -4.51 7.44 9.19
N SER A 29 -4.68 8.33 10.16
CA SER A 29 -4.37 8.05 11.57
C SER A 29 -5.32 7.03 12.18
N GLY A 30 -6.61 7.04 11.82
CA GLY A 30 -7.57 6.03 12.23
C GLY A 30 -7.18 4.63 11.74
N PHE A 31 -6.80 4.50 10.47
CA PHE A 31 -6.29 3.23 9.94
C PHE A 31 -4.95 2.81 10.56
N LEU A 32 -4.06 3.76 10.82
CA LEU A 32 -2.80 3.47 11.52
C LEU A 32 -3.07 2.99 12.95
N ALA A 33 -4.00 3.61 13.68
CA ALA A 33 -4.41 3.19 15.00
C ALA A 33 -5.02 1.78 14.98
N LEU A 34 -5.88 1.47 14.01
CA LEU A 34 -6.40 0.11 13.80
C LEU A 34 -5.28 -0.90 13.57
N GLY A 35 -4.30 -0.57 12.72
CA GLY A 35 -3.12 -1.41 12.49
C GLY A 35 -2.27 -1.62 13.74
N LEU A 36 -2.09 -0.58 14.56
CA LEU A 36 -1.36 -0.67 15.82
C LEU A 36 -2.10 -1.54 16.84
N VAL A 37 -3.41 -1.37 16.99
CA VAL A 37 -4.23 -2.21 17.87
C VAL A 37 -4.20 -3.66 17.41
N ALA A 38 -4.38 -3.93 16.12
CA ALA A 38 -4.29 -5.28 15.57
C ALA A 38 -2.89 -5.90 15.75
N SER A 39 -1.84 -5.11 15.63
CA SER A 39 -0.48 -5.58 15.90
C SER A 39 -0.28 -5.90 17.38
N ALA A 40 -0.81 -5.07 18.28
CA ALA A 40 -0.76 -5.30 19.72
C ALA A 40 -1.57 -6.52 20.16
N THR A 41 -2.73 -6.79 19.55
CA THR A 41 -3.51 -8.00 19.85
C THR A 41 -2.76 -9.26 19.44
N VAL A 42 -2.12 -9.27 18.27
CA VAL A 42 -1.29 -10.41 17.83
C VAL A 42 -0.07 -10.61 18.74
N LEU A 43 0.56 -9.53 19.19
CA LEU A 43 1.71 -9.62 20.09
C LEU A 43 1.31 -10.04 21.51
N SER A 44 0.09 -9.73 21.94
CA SER A 44 -0.42 -10.10 23.27
C SER A 44 -1.01 -11.51 23.32
N SER A 45 -1.41 -12.10 22.19
CA SER A 45 -1.75 -13.52 22.12
C SER A 45 -0.53 -14.44 22.18
N ALA A 46 0.68 -13.88 22.14
CA ALA A 46 1.93 -14.60 22.32
C ALA A 46 1.98 -15.30 23.67
N PRO A 47 2.18 -16.64 23.73
CA PRO A 47 2.16 -17.40 24.98
C PRO A 47 3.28 -17.02 25.97
N SER A 48 4.28 -16.23 25.56
CA SER A 48 5.20 -15.54 26.48
C SER A 48 6.03 -14.44 25.79
N LEU A 49 5.72 -13.17 26.09
CA LEU A 49 6.59 -12.02 25.76
C LEU A 49 8.05 -12.21 26.22
N HIS A 50 8.23 -12.96 27.32
CA HIS A 50 9.55 -13.28 27.86
C HIS A 50 10.34 -14.24 26.97
N SER A 51 9.71 -15.22 26.32
CA SER A 51 10.41 -16.14 25.39
C SER A 51 10.78 -15.47 24.07
N LEU A 52 10.03 -14.43 23.64
CA LEU A 52 10.38 -13.63 22.46
C LEU A 52 11.74 -12.92 22.61
N ILE A 53 12.04 -12.47 23.84
CA ILE A 53 13.28 -11.74 24.14
C ILE A 53 14.42 -12.72 24.45
N THR A 54 14.14 -13.87 25.07
CA THR A 54 15.17 -14.82 25.53
C THR A 54 15.54 -15.91 24.52
N SER A 55 14.66 -16.28 23.59
CA SER A 55 14.92 -17.40 22.67
C SER A 55 15.63 -17.02 21.37
N ASN A 56 15.83 -15.72 21.09
CA ASN A 56 16.46 -15.22 19.85
C ASN A 56 15.80 -15.78 18.55
N ALA A 57 14.62 -16.35 18.67
CA ALA A 57 13.83 -16.87 17.57
C ALA A 57 12.79 -15.80 17.22
N LEU A 58 12.85 -15.27 15.99
CA LEU A 58 11.79 -14.41 15.49
C LEU A 58 10.47 -15.19 15.54
N SER A 59 9.54 -14.77 16.41
CA SER A 59 8.23 -15.37 16.41
C SER A 59 7.44 -14.95 15.17
N LEU A 60 6.53 -15.83 14.76
CA LEU A 60 5.60 -15.56 13.68
C LEU A 60 4.76 -14.30 13.94
N GLU A 61 4.44 -14.04 15.20
CA GLU A 61 3.69 -12.86 15.63
C GLU A 61 4.47 -11.58 15.36
N PHE A 62 5.75 -11.54 15.72
CA PHE A 62 6.61 -10.37 15.47
C PHE A 62 6.78 -10.12 13.96
N LEU A 63 6.90 -11.19 13.18
CA LEU A 63 7.00 -11.13 11.72
C LEU A 63 5.74 -10.55 11.07
N SER A 64 4.56 -10.78 11.67
CA SER A 64 3.27 -10.32 11.13
C SER A 64 3.02 -8.81 11.31
N VAL A 65 3.60 -8.19 12.34
CA VAL A 65 3.42 -6.76 12.69
C VAL A 65 3.67 -5.82 11.50
N PRO A 66 4.82 -5.87 10.79
CA PRO A 66 5.05 -4.98 9.67
C PRO A 66 4.11 -5.21 8.47
N PHE A 67 3.59 -6.44 8.28
CA PHE A 67 2.57 -6.70 7.26
C PHE A 67 1.22 -6.11 7.63
N ILE A 68 0.81 -6.20 8.90
CA ILE A 68 -0.42 -5.56 9.41
C ILE A 68 -0.34 -4.04 9.22
N LEU A 69 0.76 -3.42 9.66
CA LEU A 69 0.96 -1.98 9.56
C LEU A 69 1.01 -1.49 8.11
N SER A 70 1.75 -2.19 7.23
CA SER A 70 1.82 -1.82 5.81
C SER A 70 0.44 -1.93 5.15
N TYR A 71 -0.32 -2.99 5.42
CA TYR A 71 -1.67 -3.16 4.88
C TYR A 71 -2.61 -2.04 5.32
N CYS A 72 -2.72 -1.82 6.63
CA CYS A 72 -3.61 -0.78 7.18
C CYS A 72 -3.25 0.60 6.67
N LEU A 73 -1.96 0.94 6.57
CA LEU A 73 -1.52 2.25 6.10
C LEU A 73 -1.78 2.44 4.60
N ILE A 74 -1.51 1.42 3.76
CA ILE A 74 -1.77 1.51 2.31
C ILE A 74 -3.27 1.64 2.05
N MET A 75 -4.08 0.87 2.77
CA MET A 75 -5.54 0.95 2.67
C MET A 75 -6.09 2.28 3.19
N GLY A 76 -5.60 2.78 4.31
CA GLY A 76 -5.97 4.08 4.86
C GLY A 76 -5.61 5.24 3.92
N MET A 77 -4.42 5.21 3.33
CA MET A 77 -4.01 6.17 2.30
C MET A 77 -4.84 6.07 1.02
N ARG A 78 -5.17 4.84 0.59
CA ARG A 78 -6.03 4.60 -0.58
C ARG A 78 -7.43 5.17 -0.37
N LEU A 79 -8.00 5.00 0.83
CA LEU A 79 -9.28 5.59 1.20
C LEU A 79 -9.18 7.11 1.33
N ALA A 80 -8.08 7.63 1.87
CA ALA A 80 -7.84 9.07 1.92
C ALA A 80 -7.79 9.69 0.52
N PHE A 81 -7.30 8.97 -0.50
CA PHE A 81 -7.33 9.43 -1.90
C PHE A 81 -8.73 9.46 -2.51
N GLU A 82 -9.68 8.67 -1.99
CA GLU A 82 -11.08 8.65 -2.44
C GLU A 82 -11.91 9.78 -1.80
N ILE A 83 -11.41 10.39 -0.72
CA ILE A 83 -12.03 11.57 -0.11
C ILE A 83 -11.63 12.81 -0.93
N PRO A 84 -12.59 13.65 -1.38
CA PRO A 84 -12.25 14.88 -2.08
C PRO A 84 -11.72 15.92 -1.08
N ALA A 85 -10.48 16.40 -1.28
CA ALA A 85 -9.88 17.47 -0.46
C ALA A 85 -10.46 18.84 -0.82
N ASP A 86 -10.69 19.05 -2.11
CA ASP A 86 -11.23 20.26 -2.71
C ASP A 86 -11.72 19.95 -4.14
N LEU A 87 -13.02 20.07 -4.39
CA LEU A 87 -13.62 19.84 -5.72
C LEU A 87 -13.16 20.88 -6.75
N GLN A 88 -12.76 22.09 -6.32
CA GLN A 88 -12.31 23.16 -7.22
C GLN A 88 -10.85 22.97 -7.67
N GLY A 89 -10.02 22.29 -6.88
CA GLY A 89 -8.62 21.98 -7.22
C GLY A 89 -8.45 21.02 -8.41
N ASN A 90 -9.52 20.33 -8.83
CA ASN A 90 -9.53 19.43 -9.97
C ASN A 90 -9.10 20.12 -11.28
N TRP A 91 -9.40 21.42 -11.43
CA TRP A 91 -9.06 22.18 -12.64
C TRP A 91 -7.55 22.39 -12.82
N ILE A 92 -6.80 22.59 -11.72
CA ILE A 92 -5.35 22.76 -11.77
C ILE A 92 -4.66 21.46 -12.26
N PHE A 93 -5.15 20.31 -11.80
CA PHE A 93 -4.65 19.00 -12.23
C PHE A 93 -5.08 18.66 -13.65
N ARG A 94 -6.26 19.11 -14.09
CA ARG A 94 -6.67 19.03 -15.51
C ARG A 94 -5.73 19.77 -16.46
N PHE A 95 -5.17 20.92 -16.03
CA PHE A 95 -4.25 21.72 -16.84
C PHE A 95 -2.79 21.22 -16.80
N TRP A 96 -2.36 20.64 -15.68
CA TRP A 96 -0.97 20.21 -15.47
C TRP A 96 -0.71 18.72 -15.70
N LEU A 97 -1.73 17.88 -15.59
CA LEU A 97 -1.62 16.44 -15.76
C LEU A 97 -2.18 16.05 -17.13
N ASP A 98 -1.25 15.78 -18.05
CA ASP A 98 -1.57 15.44 -19.43
C ASP A 98 -2.41 14.15 -19.48
N ARG A 99 -3.65 14.27 -19.96
CA ARG A 99 -4.69 13.23 -19.96
C ARG A 99 -4.27 11.98 -20.75
N GLU A 100 -3.36 12.14 -21.71
CA GLU A 100 -2.84 11.06 -22.54
C GLU A 100 -1.64 10.34 -21.90
N ARG A 101 -0.89 10.99 -20.99
CA ARG A 101 0.37 10.45 -20.45
C ARG A 101 0.26 9.63 -19.16
N HIS A 102 -0.95 9.41 -18.62
CA HIS A 102 -1.18 8.52 -17.48
C HIS A 102 -0.26 8.80 -16.27
N GLU A 103 0.07 10.06 -16.01
CA GLU A 103 1.04 10.41 -14.95
C GLU A 103 0.46 10.26 -13.52
N ALA A 104 -0.86 10.18 -13.36
CA ALA A 104 -1.53 10.08 -12.05
C ALA A 104 -1.19 8.78 -11.30
N ARG A 105 -1.28 7.62 -11.96
CA ARG A 105 -0.99 6.30 -11.36
C ARG A 105 0.45 6.17 -10.85
N PRO A 106 1.51 6.50 -11.62
CA PRO A 106 2.88 6.43 -11.12
C PRO A 106 3.16 7.45 -10.01
N ILE A 107 2.47 8.60 -9.98
CA ILE A 107 2.55 9.56 -8.87
C ILE A 107 1.90 8.96 -7.62
N ALA A 108 0.66 8.48 -7.68
CA ALA A 108 -0.04 7.85 -6.56
C ALA A 108 0.74 6.65 -6.00
N ARG A 109 1.26 5.79 -6.88
CA ARG A 109 2.17 4.69 -6.49
C ARG A 109 3.38 5.18 -5.72
N ARG A 110 4.05 6.22 -6.21
CA ARG A 110 5.24 6.77 -5.54
C ARG A 110 4.88 7.37 -4.19
N VAL A 111 3.76 8.08 -4.08
CA VAL A 111 3.28 8.63 -2.81
C VAL A 111 3.02 7.50 -1.82
N LEU A 112 2.27 6.46 -2.22
CA LEU A 112 1.99 5.31 -1.36
C LEU A 112 3.27 4.58 -0.92
N LEU A 113 4.19 4.30 -1.85
CA LEU A 113 5.44 3.61 -1.54
C LEU A 113 6.37 4.45 -0.68
N LEU A 114 6.54 5.74 -0.97
CA LEU A 114 7.38 6.61 -0.16
C LEU A 114 6.78 6.81 1.23
N PHE A 115 5.47 7.04 1.33
CA PHE A 115 4.82 7.25 2.62
C PHE A 115 4.81 5.98 3.49
N SER A 116 4.61 4.79 2.90
CA SER A 116 4.67 3.53 3.64
C SER A 116 6.11 3.10 3.95
N LEU A 117 6.96 2.93 2.94
CA LEU A 117 8.28 2.32 3.10
C LEU A 117 9.30 3.26 3.73
N SER A 118 9.14 4.59 3.66
CA SER A 118 10.14 5.52 4.20
C SER A 118 10.34 5.37 5.71
N TRP A 119 9.33 4.91 6.45
CA TRP A 119 9.44 4.69 7.89
C TRP A 119 9.27 3.22 8.27
N LEU A 120 8.40 2.46 7.58
CA LEU A 120 8.20 1.04 7.88
C LEU A 120 9.43 0.19 7.59
N ALA A 121 10.10 0.39 6.45
CA ALA A 121 11.26 -0.41 6.08
C ALA A 121 12.45 -0.23 7.06
N PRO A 122 12.87 1.00 7.42
CA PRO A 122 13.95 1.16 8.40
C PRO A 122 13.54 0.70 9.80
N ALA A 123 12.29 0.93 10.22
CA ALA A 123 11.81 0.46 11.52
C ALA A 123 11.82 -1.07 11.61
N CYS A 124 11.33 -1.76 10.56
CA CYS A 124 11.37 -3.20 10.44
C CYS A 124 12.80 -3.74 10.43
N PHE A 125 13.70 -3.14 9.63
CA PHE A 125 15.10 -3.53 9.57
C PHE A 125 15.80 -3.41 10.93
N LEU A 126 15.62 -2.29 11.62
CA LEU A 126 16.23 -2.08 12.94
C LEU A 126 15.66 -3.05 13.99
N ALA A 127 14.35 -3.27 14.00
CA ALA A 127 13.70 -4.15 14.95
C ALA A 127 14.11 -5.62 14.74
N THR A 128 14.24 -6.05 13.48
CA THR A 128 14.69 -7.41 13.13
C THR A 128 16.20 -7.59 13.32
N LEU A 129 16.99 -6.55 13.09
CA LEU A 129 18.42 -6.55 13.36
C LEU A 129 18.72 -6.78 14.85
N ALA A 130 17.93 -6.15 15.72
CA ALA A 130 18.07 -6.29 17.17
C ALA A 130 17.75 -7.71 17.69
N LEU A 131 16.99 -8.51 16.93
CA LEU A 131 16.45 -9.81 17.40
C LEU A 131 16.97 -11.04 16.63
N GLY A 132 17.30 -10.91 15.35
CA GLY A 132 17.58 -12.05 14.45
C GLY A 132 18.90 -11.97 13.68
N GLY A 133 19.69 -10.92 13.89
CA GLY A 133 20.94 -10.71 13.16
C GLY A 133 20.75 -10.20 11.72
N TRP A 134 21.87 -9.98 11.04
CA TRP A 134 21.89 -9.17 9.82
C TRP A 134 21.26 -9.85 8.60
N THR A 135 21.41 -11.18 8.48
CA THR A 135 20.87 -11.96 7.35
C THR A 135 19.35 -12.02 7.39
N ILE A 136 18.77 -12.29 8.56
CA ILE A 136 17.32 -12.34 8.76
C ILE A 136 16.72 -10.94 8.59
N ALA A 137 17.37 -9.91 9.12
CA ALA A 137 16.92 -8.53 8.96
C ALA A 137 16.86 -8.10 7.49
N LEU A 138 17.90 -8.42 6.71
CA LEU A 138 17.93 -8.14 5.28
C LEU A 138 16.84 -8.89 4.52
N LEU A 139 16.68 -10.19 4.78
CA LEU A 139 15.68 -11.00 4.09
C LEU A 139 14.27 -10.51 4.41
N HIS A 140 13.95 -10.32 5.69
CA HIS A 140 12.62 -9.93 6.11
C HIS A 140 12.24 -8.54 5.59
N THR A 141 13.18 -7.59 5.66
CA THR A 141 12.97 -6.25 5.09
C THR A 141 12.78 -6.32 3.57
N ALA A 142 13.53 -7.19 2.86
CA ALA A 142 13.37 -7.36 1.42
C ALA A 142 12.00 -7.96 1.05
N ILE A 143 11.54 -8.99 1.78
CA ILE A 143 10.23 -9.61 1.60
C ILE A 143 9.12 -8.59 1.87
N LEU A 144 9.22 -7.84 2.97
CA LEU A 144 8.29 -6.75 3.29
C LEU A 144 8.20 -5.72 2.16
N ILE A 145 9.35 -5.27 1.63
CA ILE A 145 9.40 -4.31 0.52
C ILE A 145 8.69 -4.88 -0.71
N VAL A 146 8.98 -6.12 -1.10
CA VAL A 146 8.36 -6.76 -2.27
C VAL A 146 6.86 -6.90 -2.08
N CYS A 147 6.41 -7.44 -0.95
CA CYS A 147 4.99 -7.60 -0.63
C CYS A 147 4.26 -6.25 -0.60
N THR A 148 4.88 -5.21 -0.04
CA THR A 148 4.35 -3.84 -0.06
C THR A 148 4.20 -3.29 -1.48
N VAL A 149 5.20 -3.51 -2.34
CA VAL A 149 5.11 -3.10 -3.76
C VAL A 149 3.98 -3.83 -4.47
N VAL A 150 3.84 -5.14 -4.26
CA VAL A 150 2.74 -5.95 -4.80
C VAL A 150 1.39 -5.41 -4.32
N LEU A 151 1.25 -5.14 -3.02
CA LEU A 151 0.02 -4.62 -2.44
C LEU A 151 -0.38 -3.27 -3.03
N VAL A 152 0.57 -2.35 -3.17
CA VAL A 152 0.34 -1.05 -3.80
C VAL A 152 -0.07 -1.22 -5.25
N GLU A 153 0.59 -2.10 -6.01
CA GLU A 153 0.25 -2.36 -7.41
C GLU A 153 -1.18 -2.91 -7.54
N VAL A 154 -1.54 -3.93 -6.76
CA VAL A 154 -2.88 -4.54 -6.73
C VAL A 154 -3.93 -3.51 -6.34
N SER A 155 -3.65 -2.72 -5.30
CA SER A 155 -4.52 -1.63 -4.83
C SER A 155 -4.76 -0.56 -5.90
N LEU A 156 -3.77 -0.36 -6.78
CA LEU A 156 -3.80 0.59 -7.88
C LEU A 156 -4.26 -0.01 -9.23
N LEU A 157 -4.55 -1.32 -9.32
CA LEU A 157 -5.02 -1.95 -10.57
C LEU A 157 -6.38 -1.39 -11.02
N LYS A 158 -7.24 -1.02 -10.08
CA LYS A 158 -8.56 -0.41 -10.36
C LYS A 158 -8.57 1.11 -10.19
N PHE A 159 -7.41 1.74 -9.92
CA PHE A 159 -7.33 3.17 -9.67
C PHE A 159 -7.33 3.93 -10.99
N ARG A 160 -8.54 4.28 -11.45
CA ARG A 160 -8.80 5.02 -12.70
C ARG A 160 -9.11 6.51 -12.49
N LYS A 161 -9.14 6.96 -11.23
CA LYS A 161 -9.50 8.33 -10.84
C LYS A 161 -8.26 9.12 -10.40
N VAL A 162 -8.28 10.43 -10.59
CA VAL A 162 -7.22 11.31 -10.11
C VAL A 162 -7.40 11.45 -8.58
N PRO A 163 -6.34 11.25 -7.77
CA PRO A 163 -6.48 11.29 -6.31
C PRO A 163 -6.96 12.68 -5.86
N PHE A 164 -7.88 12.72 -4.89
CA PHE A 164 -8.44 13.92 -4.25
C PHE A 164 -9.41 14.79 -5.06
N THR A 165 -9.72 14.46 -6.31
CA THR A 165 -10.48 15.40 -7.18
C THR A 165 -11.81 14.88 -7.71
N CYS A 166 -12.18 13.63 -7.44
CA CYS A 166 -13.47 13.09 -7.85
C CYS A 166 -14.49 13.15 -6.70
N PRO A 167 -15.76 13.51 -6.96
CA PRO A 167 -16.83 13.31 -5.99
C PRO A 167 -16.98 11.83 -5.66
N TYR A 168 -17.44 11.55 -4.44
CA TYR A 168 -17.63 10.21 -3.91
C TYR A 168 -18.39 9.35 -4.93
N PRO A 169 -17.86 8.20 -5.40
CA PRO A 169 -18.61 7.34 -6.29
C PRO A 169 -19.87 6.91 -5.55
N SER A 170 -21.04 7.18 -6.14
CA SER A 170 -22.31 6.68 -5.63
C SER A 170 -22.17 5.19 -5.35
N PHE A 171 -22.51 4.75 -4.13
CA PHE A 171 -22.44 3.35 -3.69
C PHE A 171 -23.27 2.49 -4.65
N LYS A 172 -22.64 1.97 -5.71
CA LYS A 172 -23.26 1.03 -6.65
C LYS A 172 -23.22 -0.37 -6.02
N SER A 173 -24.14 -1.23 -6.44
CA SER A 173 -24.37 -2.60 -5.96
C SER A 173 -23.10 -3.46 -5.72
N HIS A 174 -21.98 -3.18 -6.38
CA HIS A 174 -20.69 -3.88 -6.21
C HIS A 174 -19.86 -3.48 -4.97
N SER A 175 -20.29 -2.53 -4.14
CA SER A 175 -19.52 -2.08 -2.96
C SER A 175 -19.26 -3.19 -1.94
N GLY A 176 -20.20 -4.11 -1.74
CA GLY A 176 -20.02 -5.26 -0.83
C GLY A 176 -18.88 -6.19 -1.29
N LEU A 177 -18.80 -6.46 -2.59
CA LEU A 177 -17.74 -7.30 -3.17
C LEU A 177 -16.35 -6.67 -2.97
N ILE A 178 -16.26 -5.35 -3.08
CA ILE A 178 -15.00 -4.61 -2.85
C ILE A 178 -14.60 -4.70 -1.37
N ALA A 179 -15.54 -4.53 -0.44
CA ALA A 179 -15.27 -4.69 0.99
C ALA A 179 -14.80 -6.12 1.32
N VAL A 180 -15.47 -7.15 0.77
CA VAL A 180 -15.05 -8.56 0.93
C VAL A 180 -13.65 -8.78 0.37
N ALA A 181 -13.32 -8.21 -0.79
CA ALA A 181 -11.97 -8.29 -1.35
C ALA A 181 -10.91 -7.66 -0.44
N TYR A 182 -11.23 -6.56 0.26
CA TYR A 182 -10.32 -5.97 1.25
C TYR A 182 -10.19 -6.79 2.54
N VAL A 183 -11.26 -7.41 3.01
CA VAL A 183 -11.17 -8.32 4.16
C VAL A 183 -10.32 -9.54 3.78
N PHE A 184 -10.55 -10.11 2.60
CA PHE A 184 -9.75 -11.21 2.09
C PHE A 184 -8.28 -10.83 1.92
N GLY A 185 -8.00 -9.65 1.35
CA GLY A 185 -6.64 -9.11 1.22
C GLY A 185 -5.96 -8.94 2.57
N TYR A 186 -6.69 -8.45 3.58
CA TYR A 186 -6.17 -8.31 4.95
C TYR A 186 -5.78 -9.66 5.53
N VAL A 187 -6.67 -10.66 5.46
CA VAL A 187 -6.40 -12.01 5.98
C VAL A 187 -5.20 -12.64 5.27
N PHE A 188 -5.12 -12.51 3.94
CA PHE A 188 -4.00 -13.02 3.15
C PHE A 188 -2.67 -12.38 3.58
N PHE A 189 -2.63 -11.05 3.69
CA PHE A 189 -1.41 -10.32 4.03
C PHE A 189 -0.96 -10.49 5.48
N THR A 190 -1.89 -10.64 6.42
CA THR A 190 -1.58 -10.63 7.85
C THR A 190 -1.37 -12.02 8.44
N ILE A 191 -1.91 -13.07 7.82
CA ILE A 191 -1.81 -14.45 8.32
C ILE A 191 -0.93 -15.30 7.41
N TYR A 192 -1.24 -15.34 6.12
CA TYR A 192 -0.58 -16.27 5.21
C TYR A 192 0.84 -15.82 4.83
N LEU A 193 1.07 -14.53 4.57
CA LEU A 193 2.41 -14.04 4.24
C LEU A 193 3.44 -14.28 5.37
N PRO A 194 3.17 -13.94 6.65
CA PRO A 194 4.10 -14.22 7.74
C PRO A 194 4.35 -15.73 7.93
N GLN A 195 3.34 -16.57 7.72
CA GLN A 195 3.49 -18.02 7.75
C GLN A 195 4.42 -18.53 6.65
N MET A 196 4.23 -18.06 5.42
CA MET A 196 5.08 -18.41 4.28
C MET A 196 6.52 -17.93 4.48
N GLU A 197 6.69 -16.74 5.02
CA GLU A 197 8.00 -16.18 5.32
C GLU A 197 8.72 -16.95 6.43
N ASN A 198 8.04 -17.24 7.54
CA ASN A 198 8.59 -18.05 8.61
C ASN A 198 8.99 -19.46 8.13
N TRP A 199 8.14 -20.05 7.28
CA TRP A 199 8.44 -21.33 6.62
C TRP A 199 9.68 -21.24 5.71
N SER A 200 9.85 -20.12 4.99
CA SER A 200 11.03 -19.86 4.16
C SER A 200 12.30 -19.61 4.98
N LEU A 201 12.19 -19.01 6.17
CA LEU A 201 13.30 -18.72 7.07
C LEU A 201 13.79 -19.97 7.82
N SER A 202 12.92 -20.98 7.98
CA SER A 202 13.25 -22.21 8.71
C SER A 202 14.31 -23.10 8.05
N ASP A 203 14.39 -23.11 6.71
CA ASP A 203 15.39 -23.89 5.97
C ASP A 203 15.96 -23.06 4.80
N PRO A 204 17.30 -22.96 4.64
CA PRO A 204 17.92 -22.21 3.55
C PRO A 204 17.56 -22.74 2.15
N TRP A 205 17.21 -24.03 2.04
CA TRP A 205 16.73 -24.61 0.78
C TRP A 205 15.33 -24.13 0.39
N ARG A 206 14.44 -23.83 1.35
CA ARG A 206 13.08 -23.34 1.07
C ARG A 206 13.11 -21.90 0.53
N LEU A 207 14.10 -21.12 0.96
CA LEU A 207 14.35 -19.76 0.46
C LEU A 207 14.63 -19.74 -1.05
N VAL A 208 15.32 -20.76 -1.57
CA VAL A 208 15.58 -20.93 -3.00
C VAL A 208 14.30 -21.09 -3.81
N TRP A 209 13.24 -21.65 -3.22
CA TRP A 209 11.92 -21.79 -3.88
C TRP A 209 11.04 -20.54 -3.71
N PHE A 210 11.17 -19.82 -2.59
CA PHE A 210 10.38 -18.63 -2.32
C PHE A 210 10.82 -17.41 -3.15
N ALA A 211 12.13 -17.26 -3.37
CA ALA A 211 12.71 -16.18 -4.19
C ALA A 211 12.18 -16.13 -5.65
N PRO A 212 12.14 -17.23 -6.42
CA PRO A 212 11.58 -17.22 -7.78
C PRO A 212 10.07 -17.01 -7.79
N LEU A 213 9.35 -17.42 -6.75
CA LEU A 213 7.91 -17.13 -6.64
C LEU A 213 7.66 -15.62 -6.49
N LEU A 214 8.42 -14.95 -5.62
CA LEU A 214 8.40 -13.48 -5.53
C LEU A 214 8.82 -12.81 -6.85
N GLY A 215 9.86 -13.34 -7.50
CA GLY A 215 10.31 -12.89 -8.82
C GLY A 215 9.24 -13.05 -9.90
N MET A 216 8.50 -14.16 -9.90
CA MET A 216 7.41 -14.44 -10.82
C MET A 216 6.23 -13.49 -10.58
N VAL A 217 5.90 -13.19 -9.32
CA VAL A 217 4.86 -12.20 -9.00
C VAL A 217 5.26 -10.81 -9.49
N LEU A 218 6.51 -10.38 -9.24
CA LEU A 218 7.01 -9.09 -9.74
C LEU A 218 7.07 -9.03 -11.27
N SER A 219 7.50 -10.11 -11.91
CA SER A 219 7.55 -10.22 -13.37
C SER A 219 6.15 -10.25 -13.97
N GLY A 220 5.21 -10.97 -13.36
CA GLY A 220 3.80 -11.00 -13.71
C GLY A 220 3.17 -9.61 -13.61
N ILE A 221 3.45 -8.88 -12.53
CA ILE A 221 3.02 -7.47 -12.39
C ILE A 221 3.67 -6.58 -13.46
N HIS A 222 4.95 -6.77 -13.75
CA HIS A 222 5.64 -6.01 -14.79
C HIS A 222 5.07 -6.28 -16.18
N PHE A 223 4.75 -7.54 -16.47
CA PHE A 223 4.16 -7.99 -17.72
C PHE A 223 2.72 -7.50 -17.85
N TYR A 224 1.91 -7.66 -16.79
CA TYR A 224 0.56 -7.13 -16.72
C TYR A 224 0.54 -5.61 -16.88
N ARG A 225 1.53 -4.91 -16.30
CA ARG A 225 1.73 -3.47 -16.52
C ARG A 225 1.96 -3.16 -17.99
N LYS A 226 2.82 -3.92 -18.67
CA LYS A 226 3.12 -3.72 -20.09
C LYS A 226 1.90 -3.98 -20.96
N GLN A 227 1.09 -4.99 -20.60
CA GLN A 227 -0.06 -5.42 -21.39
C GLN A 227 -1.31 -4.55 -21.16
N MET A 228 -1.59 -4.13 -19.93
CA MET A 228 -2.69 -3.21 -19.61
C MET A 228 -2.46 -1.78 -20.13
N LEU A 229 -1.20 -1.34 -20.24
CA LEU A 229 -0.86 -0.04 -20.85
C LEU A 229 -1.32 0.05 -22.32
N ASP A 230 -1.51 -1.08 -23.01
CA ASP A 230 -1.97 -1.10 -24.40
C ASP A 230 -3.49 -1.22 -24.57
N MET A 231 -4.22 -1.74 -23.58
CA MET A 231 -5.66 -2.08 -23.72
C MET A 231 -6.65 -1.06 -23.11
N ASP A 232 -6.29 -0.33 -22.03
CA ASP A 232 -7.23 0.54 -21.29
C ASP A 232 -6.74 2.01 -21.28
N LYS A 233 -6.99 2.73 -22.37
CA LYS A 233 -6.35 4.03 -22.69
C LYS A 233 -7.03 5.30 -22.15
N GLU A 234 -8.19 5.22 -21.51
CA GLU A 234 -8.95 6.43 -21.16
C GLU A 234 -9.08 6.69 -19.65
N LEU A 235 -8.52 7.82 -19.21
CA LEU A 235 -8.81 8.44 -17.92
C LEU A 235 -10.26 8.96 -17.92
N VAL A 236 -11.06 8.46 -16.98
CA VAL A 236 -12.43 8.91 -16.76
C VAL A 236 -12.41 10.16 -15.88
N PHE A 237 -12.62 11.32 -16.50
CA PHE A 237 -12.98 12.54 -15.77
C PHE A 237 -14.50 12.56 -15.67
N GLU A 238 -15.04 12.50 -14.45
CA GLU A 238 -16.48 12.59 -14.24
C GLU A 238 -16.90 14.05 -14.45
N ASP A 239 -17.68 14.30 -15.51
CA ASP A 239 -18.11 15.64 -15.89
C ASP A 239 -19.12 16.21 -14.88
N VAL A 240 -18.82 17.40 -14.36
CA VAL A 240 -19.85 18.27 -13.80
C VAL A 240 -20.63 18.85 -14.98
N SER A 241 -21.71 18.16 -15.35
CA SER A 241 -23.02 18.76 -15.64
C SER A 241 -23.97 17.67 -16.13
N ALA A 242 -24.79 17.15 -15.22
CA ALA A 242 -26.17 16.88 -15.60
C ALA A 242 -26.87 18.25 -15.76
N SER A 243 -26.47 19.01 -16.77
CA SER A 243 -27.31 20.07 -17.32
C SER A 243 -28.28 19.37 -18.27
N GLY A 244 -29.37 18.92 -17.68
CA GLY A 244 -30.56 18.46 -18.38
C GLY A 244 -31.75 18.93 -17.57
N PHE A 245 -31.99 20.24 -17.61
CA PHE A 245 -33.38 20.70 -17.64
C PHE A 245 -33.93 20.16 -18.95
N ASP A 246 -34.87 19.24 -18.85
CA ASP A 246 -36.17 19.24 -19.53
C ASP A 246 -37.09 18.21 -18.84
#